data_AF-A0A1V4T068-F1
#
_entry.id   AF-A0A1V4T068-F1
#
_cell.length_a   1.000
_cell.length_b   1.000
_cell.length_c   1.000
_cell.angle_alpha   90.00
_cell.angle_beta   90.00
_cell.angle_gamma   90.00
#
_symmetry.space_group_name_H-M   'P 1'
#
loop_
_entity.id
_entity.type
_entity.pdbx_description
1 polymer ?
#
loop_
_entity_poly.entity_id
_entity_poly.type
_entity_poly.pdbx_seq_one_letter_code
_entity_poly.pdbx_strand_id
1 'polypeptide(L)'
;IQYKNGTKRPFKDADGEYVYSPDLEAFNTCGIVLTDSDIVLDFDNVDKQILRNLIKVLNINTEICWTERGVHLFFKKPNGVRFPVNAIAKCGLPVEYKKKTGKNISITRKMNGVPRETYNLGKREELPEFLYPFKKGTDSDTVNLSALQQGSRNNNLFKYGLLIK
;
A
#
# COMPACT_ATOMS: atom_id res chain seq x y z
N ILE A 1 5.55 2.16 -17.08
CA ILE A 1 6.90 1.56 -17.15
C ILE A 1 6.78 0.06 -17.42
N GLN A 2 7.58 -0.48 -18.34
CA GLN A 2 7.52 -1.88 -18.75
C GLN A 2 8.22 -2.80 -17.75
N TYR A 3 7.63 -3.97 -17.52
CA TYR A 3 8.20 -5.05 -16.72
C TYR A 3 8.51 -6.25 -17.60
N LYS A 4 9.43 -7.12 -17.14
CA LYS A 4 9.60 -8.43 -17.76
C LYS A 4 8.34 -9.25 -17.51
N ASN A 5 7.82 -9.93 -18.53
CA ASN A 5 6.63 -10.78 -18.39
C ASN A 5 6.80 -11.78 -17.24
N GLY A 6 5.73 -11.99 -16.46
CA GLY A 6 5.75 -12.82 -15.26
C GLY A 6 6.47 -12.21 -14.06
N THR A 7 6.98 -10.97 -14.14
CA THR A 7 7.68 -10.30 -13.04
C THR A 7 6.97 -9.03 -12.60
N LYS A 8 7.18 -8.63 -11.34
CA LYS A 8 6.63 -7.40 -10.74
C LYS A 8 7.67 -6.28 -10.67
N ARG A 9 8.70 -6.34 -11.51
CA ARG A 9 9.80 -5.37 -11.48
C ARG A 9 10.09 -4.81 -12.87
N PRO A 10 10.36 -3.51 -12.96
CA PRO A 10 10.84 -2.92 -14.21
C PRO A 10 12.25 -3.42 -14.52
N PHE A 11 12.54 -3.51 -15.81
CA PHE A 11 13.86 -3.82 -16.33
C PHE A 11 14.39 -2.63 -17.13
N LYS A 12 15.71 -2.57 -17.25
CA LYS A 12 16.39 -1.63 -18.14
C LYS A 12 16.64 -2.31 -19.48
N ASP A 13 16.47 -1.58 -20.57
CA ASP A 13 16.77 -2.03 -21.92
C ASP A 13 18.30 -2.18 -22.15
N ALA A 14 18.69 -2.41 -23.40
CA ALA A 14 20.09 -2.60 -23.78
C ALA A 14 20.95 -1.35 -23.52
N ASP A 15 20.34 -0.16 -23.54
CA ASP A 15 21.01 1.12 -23.27
C ASP A 15 21.07 1.44 -21.77
N GLY A 16 20.51 0.58 -20.93
CA GLY A 16 20.49 0.75 -19.49
C GLY A 16 19.37 1.68 -19.01
N GLU A 17 18.37 1.95 -19.85
CA GLU A 17 17.26 2.86 -19.54
C GLU A 17 15.95 2.11 -19.28
N TYR A 18 15.08 2.72 -18.47
CA TYR A 18 13.75 2.16 -18.24
C TYR A 18 12.83 2.49 -19.42
N VAL A 19 12.02 1.52 -19.84
CA VAL A 19 11.06 1.73 -20.94
C VAL A 19 9.72 2.25 -20.40
N TYR A 20 9.27 3.39 -20.92
CA TYR A 20 8.03 4.07 -20.50
C TYR A 20 7.02 4.16 -21.65
N SER A 21 5.75 4.27 -21.28
CA SER A 21 4.65 4.58 -22.17
C SER A 21 3.58 5.33 -21.35
N PRO A 22 2.88 6.31 -21.94
CA PRO A 22 1.72 6.93 -21.31
C PRO A 22 0.49 6.00 -21.29
N ASP A 23 0.49 4.97 -22.13
CA ASP A 23 -0.62 4.02 -22.26
C ASP A 23 -0.30 2.67 -21.59
N LEU A 24 -1.25 2.16 -20.80
CA LEU A 24 -1.17 0.83 -20.19
C LEU A 24 -1.23 -0.27 -21.25
N GLU A 25 -1.84 -0.02 -22.42
CA GLU A 25 -1.96 -0.99 -23.50
C GLU A 25 -0.66 -1.24 -24.26
N ALA A 26 0.31 -0.35 -24.17
CA ALA A 26 1.60 -0.51 -24.83
C ALA A 26 2.41 -1.73 -24.34
N PHE A 27 2.14 -2.24 -23.14
CA PHE A 27 2.95 -3.29 -22.53
C PHE A 27 2.10 -4.40 -21.94
N ASN A 28 2.50 -5.66 -22.18
CA ASN A 28 1.84 -6.82 -21.59
C ASN A 28 1.93 -6.86 -20.05
N THR A 29 3.09 -6.49 -19.49
CA THR A 29 3.28 -6.35 -18.04
C THR A 29 3.87 -4.99 -17.75
N CYS A 30 3.21 -4.20 -16.89
CA CYS A 30 3.64 -2.84 -16.59
C CYS A 30 3.17 -2.34 -15.23
N GLY A 31 3.79 -1.25 -14.82
CA GLY A 31 3.40 -0.51 -13.63
C GLY A 31 3.35 1.00 -13.84
N ILE A 32 2.75 1.67 -12.86
CA ILE A 32 2.71 3.13 -12.74
C ILE A 32 3.94 3.56 -11.93
N VAL A 33 4.65 4.57 -12.44
CA VAL A 33 5.84 5.14 -11.80
C VAL A 33 5.40 6.00 -10.63
N LEU A 34 6.04 5.83 -9.47
CA LEU A 34 5.80 6.70 -8.32
C LEU A 34 6.57 8.02 -8.46
N THR A 35 5.93 9.11 -8.05
CA THR A 35 6.56 10.41 -7.84
C THR A 35 7.16 10.49 -6.43
N ASP A 36 8.02 11.47 -6.18
CA ASP A 36 8.59 11.69 -4.85
C ASP A 36 7.55 12.16 -3.82
N SER A 37 6.40 12.64 -4.30
CA SER A 37 5.22 13.00 -3.50
C SER A 37 4.25 11.85 -3.26
N ASP A 38 4.48 10.66 -3.83
CA ASP A 38 3.59 9.51 -3.62
C ASP A 38 3.99 8.69 -2.40
N ILE A 39 2.98 8.22 -1.66
CA ILE A 39 3.09 7.08 -0.75
C ILE A 39 1.99 6.09 -1.07
N VAL A 40 2.33 4.81 -1.18
CA VAL A 40 1.36 3.74 -1.42
C VAL A 40 1.31 2.84 -0.20
N LEU A 41 0.12 2.66 0.34
CA LEU A 41 -0.15 1.72 1.43
C LEU A 41 -0.57 0.39 0.80
N ASP A 42 0.28 -0.61 0.96
CA ASP A 42 0.01 -1.98 0.52
C ASP A 42 -0.48 -2.82 1.71
N PHE A 43 -1.79 -3.08 1.70
CA PHE A 43 -2.45 -3.98 2.64
C PHE A 43 -2.54 -5.36 2.01
N ASP A 44 -1.55 -6.20 2.25
CA ASP A 44 -1.48 -7.59 1.77
C ASP A 44 -2.00 -8.58 2.84
N ASN A 45 -2.60 -9.69 2.39
CA ASN A 45 -3.09 -10.78 3.24
C ASN A 45 -4.16 -10.35 4.26
N VAL A 46 -4.93 -9.30 3.94
CA VAL A 46 -6.13 -8.91 4.68
C VAL A 46 -7.34 -9.27 3.83
N ASP A 47 -8.39 -9.79 4.46
CA ASP A 47 -9.64 -10.12 3.79
C ASP A 47 -10.17 -8.90 2.99
N LYS A 48 -10.46 -9.11 1.70
CA LYS A 48 -10.90 -8.03 0.81
C LYS A 48 -12.21 -7.40 1.25
N GLN A 49 -13.11 -8.15 1.89
CA GLN A 49 -14.36 -7.61 2.43
C GLN A 49 -14.08 -6.65 3.59
N ILE A 50 -13.11 -6.98 4.46
CA ILE A 50 -12.66 -6.07 5.52
C ILE A 50 -12.09 -4.79 4.90
N LEU A 51 -11.24 -4.91 3.88
CA LEU A 51 -10.66 -3.75 3.18
C LEU A 51 -11.72 -2.89 2.49
N ARG A 52 -12.70 -3.50 1.82
CA ARG A 52 -13.84 -2.76 1.21
C ARG A 52 -14.64 -2.01 2.26
N ASN A 53 -14.93 -2.66 3.40
CA ASN A 53 -15.63 -2.02 4.51
C ASN A 53 -14.81 -0.87 5.10
N LEU A 54 -13.50 -1.05 5.29
CA LEU A 54 -12.60 0.00 5.76
C LEU A 54 -12.65 1.23 4.84
N ILE A 55 -12.47 1.01 3.53
CA ILE A 55 -12.50 2.07 2.51
C ILE A 55 -13.85 2.81 2.54
N LYS A 56 -14.96 2.07 2.61
CA LYS A 56 -16.31 2.65 2.62
C LYS A 56 -16.62 3.42 3.90
N VAL A 57 -16.40 2.80 5.07
CA VAL A 57 -16.74 3.36 6.38
C VAL A 57 -15.88 4.58 6.70
N LEU A 58 -14.60 4.54 6.33
CA LEU A 58 -13.67 5.66 6.57
C LEU A 58 -13.66 6.67 5.41
N ASN A 59 -14.56 6.51 4.44
CA ASN A 59 -14.73 7.39 3.28
C ASN A 59 -13.42 7.71 2.55
N ILE A 60 -12.59 6.68 2.32
CA ILE A 60 -11.33 6.80 1.60
C ILE A 60 -11.64 6.92 0.11
N ASN A 61 -11.27 8.04 -0.50
CA ASN A 61 -11.58 8.34 -1.89
C ASN A 61 -10.31 8.64 -2.68
N THR A 62 -9.24 7.88 -2.45
CA THR A 62 -8.00 8.00 -3.21
C THR A 62 -7.93 7.00 -4.36
N GLU A 63 -6.83 6.93 -5.13
CA GLU A 63 -6.65 5.83 -6.10
C GLU A 63 -6.54 4.48 -5.38
N ILE A 64 -7.34 3.52 -5.84
CA ILE A 64 -7.43 2.17 -5.28
C ILE A 64 -7.05 1.19 -6.37
N CYS A 65 -6.10 0.29 -6.08
CA CYS A 65 -5.67 -0.75 -7.01
C CYS A 65 -5.74 -2.11 -6.30
N TRP A 66 -6.70 -2.94 -6.69
CA TRP A 66 -6.88 -4.25 -6.08
C TRP A 66 -5.82 -5.24 -6.55
N THR A 67 -5.32 -6.03 -5.62
CA THR A 67 -4.39 -7.13 -5.87
C THR A 67 -5.12 -8.45 -5.63
N GLU A 68 -4.49 -9.58 -5.93
CA GLU A 68 -5.05 -10.90 -5.57
C GLU A 68 -5.22 -11.03 -4.05
N ARG A 69 -4.28 -10.50 -3.27
CA ARG A 69 -4.18 -10.71 -1.81
C ARG A 69 -4.67 -9.53 -0.97
N GLY A 70 -5.04 -8.42 -1.60
CA GLY A 70 -5.21 -7.17 -0.86
C GLY A 70 -5.44 -5.96 -1.74
N VAL A 71 -4.98 -4.80 -1.29
CA VAL A 71 -5.20 -3.51 -1.97
C VAL A 71 -4.01 -2.57 -1.81
N HIS A 72 -3.71 -1.83 -2.87
CA HIS A 72 -2.85 -0.66 -2.81
C HIS A 72 -3.69 0.60 -2.78
N LEU A 73 -3.46 1.47 -1.80
CA LEU A 73 -4.07 2.78 -1.68
C LEU A 73 -2.99 3.85 -1.85
N PHE A 74 -3.19 4.79 -2.78
CA PHE A 74 -2.17 5.79 -3.11
C PHE A 74 -2.51 7.11 -2.45
N PHE A 75 -1.60 7.74 -1.72
CA PHE A 75 -1.81 9.03 -1.07
C PHE A 75 -0.67 9.99 -1.38
N LYS A 76 -0.87 11.26 -1.05
CA LYS A 76 0.22 12.22 -0.94
C LYS A 76 1.07 11.85 0.27
N LYS A 77 2.39 11.81 0.06
CA LYS A 77 3.38 11.52 1.09
C LYS A 77 3.50 12.72 2.02
N PRO A 78 3.15 12.60 3.32
CA PRO A 78 3.34 13.67 4.27
C PRO A 78 4.83 13.92 4.55
N ASN A 79 5.18 15.18 4.81
CA ASN A 79 6.54 15.58 5.17
C ASN A 79 6.84 15.22 6.63
N GLY A 80 8.09 14.85 6.94
CA GLY A 80 8.55 14.60 8.31
C GLY A 80 8.03 13.30 8.96
N VAL A 81 7.22 12.51 8.26
CA VAL A 81 6.72 11.22 8.78
C VAL A 81 7.69 10.10 8.44
N ARG A 82 8.08 9.32 9.45
CA ARG A 82 8.88 8.10 9.27
C ARG A 82 7.96 6.92 8.99
N PHE A 83 8.24 6.21 7.90
CA PHE A 83 7.53 4.98 7.52
C PHE A 83 8.42 3.74 7.77
N PRO A 84 8.21 3.00 8.87
CA PRO A 84 8.98 1.80 9.17
C PRO A 84 8.60 0.63 8.27
N VAL A 85 9.49 -0.35 8.17
CA VAL A 85 9.20 -1.67 7.59
C VAL A 85 8.34 -2.48 8.57
N ASN A 86 7.53 -3.42 8.07
CA ASN A 86 6.64 -4.27 8.89
C ASN A 86 5.75 -3.47 9.85
N ALA A 87 5.18 -2.37 9.35
CA ALA A 87 4.43 -1.45 10.18
C ALA A 87 3.00 -1.92 10.44
N ILE A 88 2.44 -1.48 11.57
CA ILE A 88 1.00 -1.48 11.83
C ILE A 88 0.52 -0.03 11.69
N ALA A 89 -0.49 0.18 10.84
CA ALA A 89 -1.16 1.48 10.76
C ALA A 89 -1.93 1.76 12.05
N LYS A 90 -2.19 3.03 12.36
CA LYS A 90 -2.99 3.44 13.53
C LYS A 90 -4.41 2.86 13.55
N CYS A 91 -4.91 2.31 12.43
CA CYS A 91 -6.16 1.54 12.35
C CYS A 91 -6.00 0.06 12.75
N GLY A 92 -4.81 -0.36 13.17
CA GLY A 92 -4.50 -1.70 13.67
C GLY A 92 -4.23 -2.75 12.60
N LEU A 93 -4.17 -2.36 11.33
CA LEU A 93 -3.88 -3.26 10.21
C LEU A 93 -2.39 -3.25 9.84
N PRO A 94 -1.80 -4.42 9.53
CA PRO A 94 -0.47 -4.49 8.94
C PRO A 94 -0.44 -3.82 7.58
N VAL A 95 0.61 -3.05 7.32
CA VAL A 95 0.75 -2.30 6.07
C VAL A 95 2.22 -2.14 5.67
N GLU A 96 2.48 -2.26 4.38
CA GLU A 96 3.77 -1.87 3.79
C GLU A 96 3.63 -0.48 3.15
N TYR A 97 4.43 0.48 3.63
CA TYR A 97 4.49 1.84 3.10
C TYR A 97 5.51 1.94 1.97
N LYS A 98 5.03 1.94 0.72
CA LYS A 98 5.85 2.01 -0.49
C LYS A 98 6.00 3.45 -0.96
N LYS A 99 7.23 3.95 -0.87
CA LYS A 99 7.67 5.23 -1.46
C LYS A 99 8.60 4.96 -2.64
N LYS A 100 8.77 5.96 -3.51
CA LYS A 100 9.72 5.91 -4.63
C LYS A 100 11.17 5.79 -4.12
N THR A 101 11.65 4.56 -3.95
CA THR A 101 13.03 4.26 -3.56
C THR A 101 13.43 2.89 -4.08
N GLY A 102 14.59 2.78 -4.73
CA GLY A 102 15.19 1.49 -5.13
C GLY A 102 14.23 0.58 -5.90
N LYS A 103 13.75 -0.49 -5.25
CA LYS A 103 12.85 -1.49 -5.86
C LYS A 103 11.40 -1.02 -6.03
N ASN A 104 11.00 0.06 -5.35
CA ASN A 104 9.64 0.60 -5.34
C ASN A 104 9.48 1.82 -6.25
N ILE A 105 10.22 1.88 -7.37
CA ILE A 105 10.05 2.96 -8.35
C ILE A 105 8.69 2.93 -9.05
N SER A 106 8.01 1.78 -9.02
CA SER A 106 6.73 1.60 -9.68
C SER A 106 5.86 0.54 -9.01
N ILE A 107 4.55 0.66 -9.23
CA ILE A 107 3.54 -0.27 -8.71
C ILE A 107 2.88 -1.00 -9.86
N THR A 108 2.83 -2.33 -9.76
CA THR A 108 2.23 -3.21 -10.79
C THR A 108 0.79 -2.80 -11.08
N ARG A 109 0.46 -2.61 -12.35
CA ARG A 109 -0.87 -2.21 -12.82
C ARG A 109 -1.46 -3.17 -13.84
N LYS A 110 -0.63 -3.76 -14.69
CA LYS A 110 -1.02 -4.84 -15.61
C LYS A 110 -0.02 -5.99 -15.49
N MET A 111 -0.53 -7.22 -15.41
CA MET A 111 0.28 -8.42 -15.33
C MET A 111 -0.16 -9.39 -16.41
N ASN A 112 0.78 -9.80 -17.28
CA ASN A 112 0.51 -10.77 -18.34
C ASN A 112 -0.76 -10.45 -19.16
N GLY A 113 -0.95 -9.17 -19.50
CA GLY A 113 -2.08 -8.68 -20.30
C GLY A 113 -3.34 -8.39 -19.47
N VAL A 114 -3.38 -8.77 -18.20
CA VAL A 114 -4.56 -8.59 -17.34
C VAL A 114 -4.40 -7.33 -16.48
N PRO A 115 -5.20 -6.27 -16.71
CA PRO A 115 -5.16 -5.07 -15.89
C PRO A 115 -5.75 -5.35 -14.51
N ARG A 116 -5.22 -4.68 -13.48
CA ARG A 116 -5.79 -4.71 -12.13
C ARG A 116 -7.02 -3.83 -12.04
N GLU A 117 -8.05 -4.34 -11.36
CA GLU A 117 -9.21 -3.56 -10.98
C GLU A 117 -8.77 -2.32 -10.20
N THR A 118 -9.12 -1.14 -10.74
CA THR A 118 -8.67 0.13 -10.22
C THR A 118 -9.80 1.14 -10.21
N TYR A 119 -9.87 1.94 -9.15
CA TYR A 119 -10.76 3.09 -9.03
C TYR A 119 -9.98 4.39 -8.83
N ASN A 120 -10.59 5.52 -9.21
CA ASN A 120 -10.07 6.87 -9.01
C ASN A 120 -8.64 7.07 -9.53
N LEU A 121 -8.38 6.65 -10.78
CA LEU A 121 -7.06 6.73 -11.40
C LEU A 121 -6.42 8.12 -11.24
N GLY A 122 -5.18 8.16 -10.76
CA GLY A 122 -4.41 9.39 -10.56
C GLY A 122 -4.78 10.19 -9.32
N LYS A 123 -5.87 9.88 -8.63
CA LYS A 123 -6.29 10.63 -7.44
C LYS A 123 -5.35 10.33 -6.26
N ARG A 124 -4.89 11.39 -5.58
CA ARG A 124 -4.04 11.33 -4.39
C ARG A 124 -4.62 12.22 -3.30
N GLU A 125 -5.29 11.62 -2.34
CA GLU A 125 -5.74 12.33 -1.14
C GLU A 125 -4.57 12.52 -0.16
N GLU A 126 -4.73 13.46 0.77
CA GLU A 126 -3.84 13.52 1.93
C GLU A 126 -3.93 12.21 2.70
N LEU A 127 -2.79 11.68 3.16
CA LEU A 127 -2.80 10.48 3.99
C LEU A 127 -3.56 10.77 5.28
N PRO A 128 -4.67 10.07 5.58
CA PRO A 128 -5.40 10.27 6.82
C PRO A 128 -4.59 9.80 8.03
N GLU A 129 -4.72 10.48 9.16
CA GLU A 129 -3.91 10.19 10.35
C GLU A 129 -4.10 8.76 10.87
N PHE A 130 -5.31 8.20 10.79
CA PHE A 130 -5.57 6.82 11.19
C PHE A 130 -4.85 5.77 10.33
N LEU A 131 -4.28 6.17 9.19
CA LEU A 131 -3.42 5.33 8.35
C LEU A 131 -1.93 5.65 8.53
N TYR A 132 -1.55 6.47 9.51
CA TYR A 132 -0.15 6.69 9.83
C TYR A 132 0.42 5.46 10.55
N PRO A 133 1.73 5.21 10.47
CA PRO A 133 2.35 4.23 11.34
C PRO A 133 2.26 4.68 12.81
N PHE A 134 2.18 3.73 13.74
CA PHE A 134 2.45 4.03 15.14
C PHE A 134 3.87 4.61 15.30
N LYS A 135 4.04 5.64 16.14
CA LYS A 135 5.36 6.24 16.40
C LYS A 135 6.24 5.21 17.10
N LYS A 136 7.50 5.09 16.66
CA LYS A 136 8.44 4.12 17.22
C LYS A 136 8.77 4.49 18.67
N GLY A 137 8.24 3.72 19.61
CA GLY A 137 8.38 3.93 21.05
C GLY A 137 7.84 2.77 21.87
N THR A 138 8.08 1.54 21.40
CA THR A 138 8.02 0.19 22.04
C THR A 138 7.59 -0.81 20.96
N ASP A 139 8.56 -1.40 20.26
CA ASP A 139 8.31 -2.45 19.24
C ASP A 139 7.62 -3.72 19.83
N SER A 140 7.37 -3.73 21.15
CA SER A 140 6.64 -4.77 21.90
C SER A 140 5.11 -4.58 22.00
N ASP A 141 4.55 -3.45 21.56
CA ASP A 141 3.14 -3.12 21.84
C ASP A 141 2.24 -2.96 20.60
N THR A 142 2.76 -3.04 19.37
CA THR A 142 1.92 -2.94 18.18
C THR A 142 1.12 -4.23 17.98
N VAL A 143 -0.19 -4.14 18.19
CA VAL A 143 -1.13 -5.26 18.04
C VAL A 143 -1.66 -5.28 16.62
N ASN A 144 -1.44 -6.38 15.90
CA ASN A 144 -2.15 -6.67 14.66
C ASN A 144 -3.61 -7.07 14.99
N LEU A 145 -4.55 -6.15 14.76
CA LEU A 145 -5.96 -6.39 15.06
C LEU A 145 -6.64 -7.37 14.09
N SER A 146 -6.07 -7.61 12.90
CA SER A 146 -6.65 -8.54 11.94
C SER A 146 -6.37 -10.01 12.26
N ALA A 147 -5.41 -10.30 13.14
CA ALA A 147 -4.97 -11.66 13.48
C ALA A 147 -5.35 -12.09 14.92
N LEU A 148 -6.30 -11.41 15.55
CA LEU A 148 -6.68 -11.69 16.95
C LEU A 148 -7.39 -13.05 17.09
N GLN A 149 -6.83 -13.91 17.94
CA GLN A 149 -7.43 -15.18 18.31
C GLN A 149 -8.39 -15.04 19.51
N GLN A 150 -9.32 -15.98 19.64
CA GLN A 150 -10.22 -16.07 20.78
C GLN A 150 -9.39 -16.34 22.05
N GLY A 151 -9.57 -15.52 23.10
CA GLY A 151 -8.79 -15.58 24.35
C GLY A 151 -7.71 -14.49 24.51
N SER A 152 -7.14 -13.97 23.42
CA SER A 152 -6.15 -12.86 23.48
C SER A 152 -6.73 -11.48 23.19
N ARG A 153 -8.01 -11.41 22.76
CA ARG A 153 -8.69 -10.16 22.35
C ARG A 153 -8.63 -9.05 23.39
N ASN A 154 -9.00 -9.30 24.65
CA ASN A 154 -9.09 -8.24 25.65
C ASN A 154 -7.74 -7.58 25.95
N ASN A 155 -6.67 -8.38 26.07
CA ASN A 155 -5.33 -7.87 26.32
C ASN A 155 -4.81 -7.05 25.13
N ASN A 156 -5.07 -7.54 23.91
CA ASN A 156 -4.68 -6.88 22.67
C ASN A 156 -5.45 -5.57 22.40
N LEU A 157 -6.75 -5.54 22.68
CA LEU A 157 -7.57 -4.33 22.63
C LEU A 157 -7.12 -3.30 23.67
N PHE A 158 -6.78 -3.75 24.89
CA PHE A 158 -6.26 -2.87 25.94
C PHE A 158 -4.92 -2.23 25.52
N LYS A 159 -3.97 -3.03 25.01
CA LYS A 159 -2.70 -2.52 24.47
C LYS A 159 -2.91 -1.53 23.33
N TYR A 160 -3.79 -1.86 22.39
CA TYR A 160 -4.14 -0.95 21.30
C TYR A 160 -4.74 0.36 21.81
N GLY A 161 -5.61 0.30 22.82
CA GLY A 161 -6.18 1.48 23.49
C GLY A 161 -5.13 2.37 24.16
N LEU A 162 -4.02 1.81 24.64
CA LEU A 162 -2.89 2.60 25.17
C LEU A 162 -2.09 3.31 24.07
N LEU A 163 -2.05 2.76 22.86
CA LEU A 163 -1.29 3.31 21.72
C LEU A 163 -1.99 4.47 20.99
N ILE A 164 -3.31 4.59 21.13
CA ILE A 164 -4.13 5.60 20.42
C ILE A 164 -4.48 6.82 21.28
N LYS A 165 -3.97 6.91 22.52
CA LYS A 165 -4.06 8.12 23.37
C LYS A 165 -3.02 9.16 22.96
#